data_AF-A0A3P8Q1Q1-F1
#
_entry.id   AF-A0A3P8Q1Q1-F1
#
_cell.length_a   1.000
_cell.length_b   1.000
_cell.length_c   1.000
_cell.angle_alpha   90.00
_cell.angle_beta   90.00
_cell.angle_gamma   90.00
#
_symmetry.space_group_name_H-M   'P 1'
#
loop_
_entity.id
_entity.type
_entity.pdbx_description
1 polymer ?
#
loop_
_entity_poly.entity_id
_entity_poly.type
_entity_poly.pdbx_seq_one_letter_code
_entity_poly.pdbx_strand_id
1 'polypeptide(L)'
;MGKRYYCDYCDRSFQDNMHNRKKHLNGVQHHRAKKAWFDNFRDSAAILNDEQEKKPCRKFLQKGICDFGSNCRFSHMTEEELFNLQRQVEDERQHREDSEDRIMPGRSIEEWLSRREKKRAALGSKGDLKTEEDSEESQAENGILQQLLSILDLPPSLQPPPPGGWKINMNTEWG
;
A
#
# COMPACT_ATOMS: atom_id res chain seq x y z
N MET A 1 -6.35 -13.02 37.60
CA MET A 1 -6.84 -13.04 36.20
C MET A 1 -5.69 -13.48 35.30
N GLY A 2 -5.82 -14.62 34.61
CA GLY A 2 -4.73 -15.17 33.77
C GLY A 2 -4.62 -14.45 32.43
N LYS A 3 -3.40 -14.26 31.93
CA LYS A 3 -3.15 -13.74 30.57
C LYS A 3 -3.78 -14.72 29.56
N ARG A 4 -4.46 -14.20 28.54
CA ARG A 4 -5.06 -15.00 27.44
C ARG A 4 -4.32 -14.69 26.15
N TYR A 5 -4.02 -15.71 25.37
CA TYR A 5 -3.41 -15.58 24.05
C TYR A 5 -4.49 -15.64 22.99
N TYR A 6 -4.42 -14.72 22.03
CA TYR A 6 -5.27 -14.68 20.84
C TYR A 6 -4.42 -15.05 19.62
N CYS A 7 -4.97 -15.87 18.73
CA CYS A 7 -4.35 -16.18 17.45
C CYS A 7 -5.18 -15.60 16.31
N ASP A 8 -4.61 -14.64 15.58
CA ASP A 8 -5.28 -13.94 14.47
C ASP A 8 -5.59 -14.85 13.28
N TYR A 9 -4.84 -15.93 13.09
CA TYR A 9 -5.09 -16.88 12.00
C TYR A 9 -6.25 -17.84 12.30
N CYS A 10 -6.55 -18.06 13.58
CA CYS A 10 -7.52 -19.06 14.02
C CYS A 10 -8.77 -18.46 14.68
N ASP A 11 -8.79 -17.14 14.92
CA ASP A 11 -9.79 -16.40 15.68
C ASP A 11 -10.18 -17.05 17.02
N ARG A 12 -9.17 -17.54 17.75
CA ARG A 12 -9.35 -18.26 19.02
C ARG A 12 -8.54 -17.64 20.14
N SER A 13 -9.20 -17.49 21.29
CA SER A 13 -8.56 -17.07 22.55
C SER A 13 -8.49 -18.22 23.54
N PHE A 14 -7.31 -18.47 24.11
CA PHE A 14 -7.09 -19.50 25.14
C PHE A 14 -6.20 -18.98 26.26
N GLN A 15 -6.12 -19.73 27.37
CA GLN A 15 -5.26 -19.36 28.50
C GLN A 15 -3.79 -19.38 28.07
N ASP A 16 -3.10 -18.26 28.24
CA ASP A 16 -1.74 -18.09 27.74
C ASP A 16 -0.75 -18.84 28.63
N ASN A 17 -0.28 -19.96 28.11
CA ASN A 17 0.84 -20.74 28.63
C ASN A 17 1.77 -21.02 27.45
N MET A 18 3.08 -20.88 27.65
CA MET A 18 4.11 -21.19 26.65
C MET A 18 3.91 -22.55 25.98
N HIS A 19 3.56 -23.58 26.76
CA HIS A 19 3.31 -24.92 26.22
C HIS A 19 2.06 -24.97 25.34
N ASN A 20 0.97 -24.34 25.78
CA ASN A 20 -0.29 -24.30 25.04
C ASN A 20 -0.13 -23.50 23.74
N ARG A 21 0.59 -22.37 23.79
CA ARG A 21 0.89 -21.55 22.61
C ARG A 21 1.71 -22.34 21.59
N LYS A 22 2.76 -23.03 22.02
CA LYS A 22 3.59 -23.85 21.13
C LYS A 22 2.80 -25.00 20.50
N LYS A 23 1.97 -25.71 21.28
CA LYS A 23 1.09 -26.75 20.76
C LYS A 23 0.06 -26.20 19.76
N HIS A 24 -0.48 -25.02 20.01
CA HIS A 24 -1.40 -24.35 19.10
C HIS A 24 -0.71 -24.01 17.77
N LEU A 25 0.44 -23.32 17.82
CA LEU A 25 1.18 -22.85 16.63
C LEU A 25 1.70 -24.01 15.76
N ASN A 26 2.12 -25.11 16.38
CA ASN A 26 2.57 -26.31 15.65
C ASN A 26 1.42 -27.27 15.29
N GLY A 27 0.18 -26.87 15.60
CA GLY A 27 -1.00 -27.67 15.32
C GLY A 27 -1.40 -27.62 13.86
N VAL A 28 -1.86 -28.75 13.32
CA VAL A 28 -2.36 -28.84 11.94
C VAL A 28 -3.49 -27.84 11.67
N GLN A 29 -4.35 -27.58 12.67
CA GLN A 29 -5.40 -26.58 12.56
C GLN A 29 -4.84 -25.17 12.32
N HIS A 30 -3.83 -24.77 13.09
CA HIS A 30 -3.17 -23.47 12.89
C HIS A 30 -2.47 -23.41 11.53
N HIS A 31 -1.73 -24.44 11.14
CA HIS A 31 -1.09 -24.47 9.82
C HIS A 31 -2.10 -24.36 8.67
N ARG A 32 -3.24 -25.05 8.76
CA ARG A 32 -4.32 -24.96 7.76
C ARG A 32 -4.96 -23.58 7.74
N ALA A 33 -5.29 -23.02 8.90
CA ALA A 33 -5.91 -21.71 9.00
C ALA A 33 -4.96 -20.60 8.53
N LYS A 34 -3.68 -20.68 8.92
CA LYS A 34 -2.61 -19.80 8.43
C LYS A 34 -2.48 -19.90 6.91
N LYS A 35 -2.41 -21.10 6.35
CA LYS A 35 -2.35 -21.29 4.90
C LYS A 35 -3.58 -20.68 4.21
N ALA A 36 -4.80 -20.97 4.68
CA ALA A 36 -6.02 -20.43 4.11
C ALA A 36 -6.06 -18.89 4.15
N TRP A 37 -5.56 -18.30 5.23
CA TRP A 37 -5.40 -16.85 5.34
C TRP A 37 -4.47 -16.32 4.23
N PHE A 38 -3.28 -16.88 4.06
CA PHE A 38 -2.36 -16.47 2.97
C PHE A 38 -2.89 -16.81 1.57
N ASP A 39 -3.70 -17.86 1.43
CA ASP A 39 -4.33 -18.21 0.16
C ASP A 39 -5.32 -17.12 -0.29
N ASN A 40 -5.98 -16.42 0.64
CA ASN A 40 -6.88 -15.30 0.32
C ASN A 40 -6.14 -14.02 -0.12
N PHE A 41 -4.91 -13.83 0.34
CA PHE A 41 -4.07 -12.68 -0.03
C PHE A 41 -3.05 -13.04 -1.11
N ARG A 42 -3.20 -14.18 -1.78
CA ARG A 42 -2.27 -14.61 -2.82
C ARG A 42 -2.56 -13.79 -4.09
N ASP A 43 -1.53 -13.13 -4.62
CA ASP A 43 -1.66 -12.38 -5.87
C ASP A 43 -2.10 -13.29 -7.01
N SER A 44 -2.99 -12.78 -7.87
CA SER A 44 -3.44 -13.42 -9.10
C SER A 44 -2.26 -13.89 -9.97
N ALA A 45 -1.23 -13.03 -10.09
CA ALA A 45 0.03 -13.34 -10.78
C ALA A 45 0.83 -14.48 -10.12
N ALA A 46 0.80 -14.59 -8.79
CA ALA A 46 1.46 -15.68 -8.07
C ALA A 46 0.70 -17.00 -8.26
N ILE A 47 -0.64 -16.98 -8.28
CA ILE A 47 -1.47 -18.16 -8.58
C ILE A 47 -1.18 -18.68 -9.98
N LEU A 48 -1.09 -17.79 -10.96
CA LEU A 48 -0.82 -18.14 -12.36
C LEU A 48 0.56 -18.79 -12.54
N ASN A 49 1.61 -18.24 -11.94
CA ASN A 49 2.94 -18.86 -12.00
C ASN A 49 2.94 -20.25 -11.35
N ASP A 50 2.32 -20.37 -10.17
CA ASP A 50 2.16 -21.63 -9.47
C ASP A 50 1.43 -22.69 -10.31
N GLU A 51 0.41 -22.29 -11.06
CA GLU A 51 -0.38 -23.18 -11.91
C GLU A 51 0.31 -23.54 -13.22
N GLN A 52 1.07 -22.62 -13.82
CA GLN A 52 1.90 -22.90 -15.00
C GLN A 52 3.05 -23.86 -14.69
N GLU A 53 3.68 -23.73 -13.52
CA GLU A 53 4.74 -24.65 -13.09
C GLU A 53 4.20 -26.04 -12.71
N LYS A 54 2.93 -26.12 -12.26
CA LYS A 54 2.31 -27.39 -11.85
C LYS A 54 1.80 -28.16 -13.07
N LYS A 55 2.30 -29.37 -13.25
CA LYS A 55 1.73 -30.33 -14.23
C LYS A 55 0.23 -30.55 -13.96
N PRO A 56 -0.60 -30.70 -15.01
CA PRO A 56 -2.03 -30.94 -14.84
C PRO A 56 -2.29 -32.28 -14.14
N CYS A 57 -3.30 -32.31 -13.27
CA CYS A 57 -3.67 -33.49 -12.50
C CYS A 57 -4.30 -34.55 -13.40
N ARG A 58 -3.58 -35.65 -13.66
CA ARG A 58 -4.09 -36.74 -14.51
C ARG A 58 -5.39 -37.35 -14.01
N LYS A 59 -5.54 -37.51 -12.69
CA LYS A 59 -6.77 -38.07 -12.09
C LYS A 59 -7.98 -37.16 -12.34
N PHE A 60 -7.80 -35.86 -12.14
CA PHE A 60 -8.85 -34.87 -12.39
C PHE A 60 -9.19 -34.78 -13.87
N LEU A 61 -8.19 -34.74 -14.77
CA LEU A 61 -8.43 -34.67 -16.20
C LEU A 61 -9.13 -35.92 -16.76
N GLN A 62 -8.84 -37.11 -16.22
CA GLN A 62 -9.43 -38.37 -16.69
C GLN A 62 -10.80 -38.69 -16.07
N LYS A 63 -11.00 -38.36 -14.79
CA LYS A 63 -12.20 -38.77 -14.04
C LYS A 63 -13.09 -37.61 -13.61
N GLY A 64 -12.64 -36.36 -13.77
CA GLY A 64 -13.29 -35.16 -13.23
C GLY A 64 -13.22 -35.04 -11.70
N ILE A 65 -12.60 -36.00 -11.01
CA ILE A 65 -12.60 -36.09 -9.55
C ILE A 65 -11.16 -36.36 -9.07
N CYS A 66 -10.72 -35.59 -8.08
CA CYS A 66 -9.43 -35.75 -7.44
C CYS A 66 -9.59 -35.97 -5.93
N ASP A 67 -9.06 -37.08 -5.43
CA ASP A 67 -9.10 -37.45 -4.01
C ASP A 67 -8.43 -36.41 -3.09
N PHE A 68 -7.53 -35.59 -3.64
CA PHE A 68 -6.80 -34.55 -2.91
C PHE A 68 -7.52 -33.19 -2.85
N GLY A 69 -8.63 -33.02 -3.59
CA GLY A 69 -9.42 -31.79 -3.63
C GLY A 69 -8.58 -30.53 -3.89
N SER A 70 -8.80 -29.48 -3.10
CA SER A 70 -8.08 -28.19 -3.15
C SER A 70 -6.61 -28.26 -2.70
N ASN A 71 -6.19 -29.36 -2.08
CA ASN A 71 -4.82 -29.57 -1.61
C ASN A 71 -3.98 -30.38 -2.59
N CYS A 72 -4.49 -30.61 -3.80
CA CYS A 72 -3.76 -31.32 -4.84
C CYS A 72 -2.47 -30.58 -5.21
N ARG A 73 -1.37 -31.33 -5.35
CA ARG A 73 -0.07 -30.81 -5.78
C ARG A 73 -0.06 -30.42 -7.26
N PHE A 74 -1.02 -30.91 -8.04
CA PHE A 74 -1.14 -30.76 -9.48
C PHE A 74 -2.27 -29.79 -9.83
N SER A 75 -2.15 -29.10 -10.96
CA SER A 75 -3.17 -28.13 -11.40
C SER A 75 -4.48 -28.87 -11.73
N HIS A 76 -5.60 -28.34 -11.20
CA HIS A 76 -6.95 -28.74 -11.59
C HIS A 76 -7.57 -27.79 -12.61
N MET A 77 -6.89 -26.69 -12.95
CA MET A 77 -7.38 -25.76 -13.94
C MET A 77 -7.31 -26.37 -15.33
N THR A 78 -8.37 -26.18 -16.08
CA THR A 78 -8.41 -26.43 -17.52
C THR A 78 -7.61 -25.35 -18.25
N GLU A 79 -7.23 -25.64 -19.48
CA GLU A 79 -6.48 -24.70 -20.32
C GLU A 79 -7.24 -23.38 -20.54
N GLU A 80 -8.56 -23.44 -20.59
CA GLU A 80 -9.44 -22.27 -20.70
C GLU A 80 -9.44 -21.43 -19.40
N GLU A 81 -9.49 -22.06 -18.24
CA GLU A 81 -9.40 -21.35 -16.95
C GLU A 81 -8.03 -20.66 -16.78
N LEU A 82 -6.94 -21.32 -17.18
CA LEU A 82 -5.61 -20.75 -17.14
C LEU A 82 -5.47 -19.54 -18.08
N PHE A 83 -6.05 -19.62 -19.29
CA PHE A 83 -6.08 -18.49 -20.23
C PHE A 83 -6.87 -17.30 -19.68
N ASN A 84 -8.04 -17.55 -19.08
CA ASN A 84 -8.84 -16.50 -18.45
C ASN A 84 -8.11 -15.85 -17.27
N LEU A 85 -7.41 -16.64 -16.45
CA LEU A 85 -6.59 -16.14 -15.34
C LEU A 85 -5.43 -15.28 -15.87
N GLN A 86 -4.78 -15.70 -16.96
CA GLN A 86 -3.72 -14.92 -17.60
C GLN A 86 -4.20 -13.58 -18.12
N ARG A 87 -5.37 -13.56 -18.77
CA ARG A 87 -5.99 -12.31 -19.21
C ARG A 87 -6.31 -11.39 -18.04
N GLN A 88 -6.86 -11.92 -16.94
CA GLN A 88 -7.15 -11.13 -15.75
C GLN A 88 -5.88 -10.52 -15.13
N VAL A 89 -4.78 -11.29 -15.06
CA VAL A 89 -3.50 -10.78 -14.55
C VAL A 89 -2.95 -9.66 -15.43
N GLU A 90 -3.04 -9.80 -16.75
CA GLU A 90 -2.59 -8.75 -17.68
C GLU A 90 -3.48 -7.51 -17.59
N ASP A 91 -4.81 -7.68 -17.50
CA ASP A 91 -5.75 -6.56 -17.31
C ASP A 91 -5.49 -5.83 -15.99
N GLU A 92 -5.25 -6.55 -14.88
CA GLU A 92 -4.89 -5.98 -13.58
C GLU A 92 -3.55 -5.23 -13.63
N ARG A 93 -2.56 -5.78 -14.34
CA ARG A 93 -1.26 -5.15 -14.54
C ARG A 93 -1.38 -3.89 -15.38
N GLN A 94 -2.12 -3.94 -16.49
CA GLN A 94 -2.40 -2.77 -17.32
C GLN A 94 -3.14 -1.70 -16.52
N HIS A 95 -4.10 -2.07 -15.67
CA HIS A 95 -4.77 -1.10 -14.80
C HIS A 95 -3.84 -0.44 -13.79
N ARG A 96 -2.85 -1.19 -13.27
CA ARG A 96 -1.81 -0.64 -12.38
C ARG A 96 -0.88 0.29 -13.16
N GLU A 97 -0.37 -0.15 -14.30
CA GLU A 97 0.48 0.66 -15.19
C GLU A 97 -0.25 1.93 -15.64
N ASP A 98 -1.50 1.83 -16.10
CA ASP A 98 -2.36 2.98 -16.43
C ASP A 98 -2.60 3.89 -15.21
N SER A 99 -2.68 3.34 -13.99
CA SER A 99 -2.84 4.15 -12.78
C SER A 99 -1.55 4.89 -12.40
N GLU A 100 -0.39 4.26 -12.61
CA GLU A 100 0.94 4.83 -12.41
C GLU A 100 1.25 5.88 -13.49
N ASP A 101 0.85 5.64 -14.75
CA ASP A 101 0.94 6.60 -15.85
C ASP A 101 -0.08 7.75 -15.69
N ARG A 102 -1.22 7.51 -15.04
CA ARG A 102 -2.17 8.55 -14.62
C ARG A 102 -1.71 9.32 -13.38
N ILE A 103 -0.61 8.94 -12.73
CA ILE A 103 0.09 9.84 -11.80
C ILE A 103 0.66 10.96 -12.67
N MET A 104 -0.17 11.97 -12.88
CA MET A 104 0.06 13.11 -13.74
C MET A 104 1.49 13.66 -13.57
N PRO A 105 2.16 14.12 -14.65
CA PRO A 105 3.51 14.71 -14.65
C PRO A 105 3.59 16.08 -13.95
N GLY A 106 3.00 16.22 -12.77
CA GLY A 106 3.02 17.42 -11.94
C GLY A 106 3.00 17.14 -10.44
N ARG A 107 2.89 15.86 -10.02
CA ARG A 107 3.09 15.41 -8.63
C ARG A 107 4.37 14.58 -8.45
N SER A 108 5.25 14.55 -9.45
CA SER A 108 6.57 13.96 -9.24
C SER A 108 7.32 14.78 -8.19
N ILE A 109 7.72 14.13 -7.10
CA ILE A 109 8.50 14.74 -6.03
C ILE A 109 9.76 15.38 -6.60
N GLU A 110 10.38 14.74 -7.58
CA GLU A 110 11.59 15.21 -8.26
C GLU A 110 11.36 16.51 -9.04
N GLU A 111 10.24 16.61 -9.75
CA GLU A 111 9.90 17.81 -10.51
C GLU A 111 9.54 18.99 -9.57
N TRP A 112 8.84 18.70 -8.47
CA TRP A 112 8.54 19.68 -7.44
C TRP A 112 9.82 20.21 -6.76
N LEU A 113 10.75 19.31 -6.40
CA LEU A 113 12.06 19.68 -5.85
C LEU A 113 12.85 20.54 -6.84
N SER A 114 12.89 20.17 -8.12
CA SER A 114 13.54 20.92 -9.19
C SER A 114 12.96 22.33 -9.38
N ARG A 115 11.63 22.50 -9.35
CA ARG A 115 10.98 23.83 -9.40
C ARG A 115 11.33 24.68 -8.18
N ARG A 116 11.41 24.06 -6.99
CA ARG A 116 11.78 24.74 -5.75
C ARG A 116 13.25 25.19 -5.75
N GLU A 117 14.16 24.34 -6.21
CA GLU A 117 15.59 24.64 -6.39
C GLU A 117 15.78 25.83 -7.33
N LYS A 118 15.14 25.79 -8.51
CA LYS A 118 15.17 26.89 -9.51
C LYS A 118 14.64 28.21 -8.93
N LYS A 119 13.56 28.17 -8.15
CA LYS A 119 12.99 29.36 -7.48
C LYS A 119 13.93 29.92 -6.41
N ARG A 120 14.61 29.06 -5.65
CA ARG A 120 15.65 29.47 -4.68
C ARG A 120 16.87 30.08 -5.35
N ALA A 121 17.34 29.49 -6.44
CA ALA A 121 18.47 30.02 -7.22
C ALA A 121 18.15 31.41 -7.83
N ALA A 122 16.92 31.61 -8.33
CA ALA A 122 16.47 32.90 -8.85
C ALA A 122 16.42 34.00 -7.77
N LEU A 123 16.04 33.66 -6.53
CA LEU A 123 16.05 34.58 -5.39
C LEU A 123 17.46 34.87 -4.87
N GLY A 124 18.39 33.90 -4.95
CA GLY A 124 19.80 34.10 -4.63
C GLY A 124 20.57 34.95 -5.65
N SER A 125 20.05 35.09 -6.88
CA SER A 125 20.68 35.88 -7.96
C SER A 125 20.20 37.34 -8.02
N LYS A 126 19.06 37.68 -7.40
CA LYS A 126 18.56 39.07 -7.26
C LYS A 126 19.18 39.79 -6.05
N GLY A 127 20.51 39.72 -5.93
CA GLY A 127 21.26 40.73 -5.19
C GLY A 127 21.45 41.94 -6.09
N ASP A 128 20.80 43.04 -5.73
CA ASP A 128 20.92 44.39 -6.31
C ASP A 128 20.11 44.69 -7.59
N LEU A 129 18.84 45.11 -7.42
CA LEU A 129 18.40 46.48 -7.71
C LEU A 129 16.94 46.69 -7.28
N LYS A 130 16.70 47.83 -6.64
CA LYS A 130 15.45 48.29 -6.07
C LYS A 130 14.55 48.90 -7.15
N THR A 131 13.35 48.34 -7.34
CA THR A 131 12.20 49.09 -7.86
C THR A 131 10.92 48.59 -7.19
N GLU A 132 10.28 49.50 -6.47
CA GLU A 132 8.91 49.42 -5.96
C GLU A 132 7.95 49.41 -7.17
N GLU A 133 6.96 48.51 -7.15
CA GLU A 133 5.77 48.35 -8.02
C GLU A 133 5.64 46.91 -8.51
N ASP A 134 5.10 46.03 -7.67
CA ASP A 134 3.85 45.34 -7.96
C ASP A 134 3.39 44.57 -6.71
N SER A 135 2.39 45.12 -6.02
CA SER A 135 1.88 44.63 -4.73
C SER A 135 0.82 43.53 -4.86
N GLU A 136 0.66 42.89 -6.01
CA GLU A 136 -0.54 42.06 -6.27
C GLU A 136 -0.25 40.58 -6.62
N GLU A 137 0.98 40.09 -6.54
CA GLU A 137 1.28 38.68 -6.94
C GLU A 137 2.04 37.85 -5.91
N SER A 138 1.86 38.14 -4.61
CA SER A 138 2.35 37.28 -3.51
C SER A 138 1.34 36.22 -3.05
N GLN A 139 0.24 36.02 -3.76
CA GLN A 139 -0.63 34.85 -3.60
C GLN A 139 -0.15 33.69 -4.48
N ALA A 140 1.16 33.46 -4.53
CA ALA A 140 1.71 32.22 -5.06
C ALA A 140 1.39 31.08 -4.10
N GLU A 141 0.19 30.54 -4.23
CA GLU A 141 -0.19 29.17 -3.93
C GLU A 141 0.43 28.64 -2.63
N ASN A 142 -0.09 29.13 -1.50
CA ASN A 142 -0.10 28.29 -0.31
C ASN A 142 -0.74 26.97 -0.74
N GLY A 143 0.05 25.90 -0.78
CA GLY A 143 -0.37 24.52 -1.10
C GLY A 143 -1.29 23.92 -0.05
N ILE A 144 -2.22 24.73 0.46
CA ILE A 144 -3.25 24.39 1.39
C ILE A 144 -4.49 24.24 0.52
N LEU A 145 -4.99 23.02 0.42
CA LEU A 145 -6.27 22.75 -0.23
C LEU A 145 -7.30 23.75 0.30
N GLN A 146 -7.94 24.52 -0.60
CA GLN A 146 -8.97 25.50 -0.23
C GLN A 146 -10.08 24.89 0.64
N GLN A 147 -10.29 23.57 0.55
CA GLN A 147 -11.20 22.81 1.42
C GLN A 147 -10.83 22.85 2.91
N LEU A 148 -9.55 22.98 3.26
CA LEU A 148 -9.10 23.06 4.67
C LEU A 148 -9.44 24.41 5.29
N LEU A 149 -9.49 25.49 4.50
CA LEU A 149 -9.89 26.83 4.98
C LEU A 149 -11.40 26.91 5.30
N SER A 150 -12.19 26.00 4.75
CA SER A 150 -13.65 25.93 4.97
C SER A 150 -14.04 25.14 6.22
N ILE A 151 -13.10 24.46 6.89
CA ILE A 151 -13.36 23.68 8.10
C ILE A 151 -13.15 24.60 9.30
N LEU A 152 -14.24 24.97 9.97
CA LEU A 152 -14.27 25.95 11.06
C LEU A 152 -13.49 25.54 12.32
N ASP A 153 -13.21 24.25 12.51
CA ASP A 153 -12.62 23.75 13.75
C ASP A 153 -11.60 22.62 13.50
N LEU A 154 -10.50 22.98 12.84
CA LEU A 154 -9.37 22.07 12.67
C LEU A 154 -8.61 21.94 13.99
N PRO A 155 -8.27 20.71 14.43
CA PRO A 155 -7.43 20.51 15.62
C PRO A 155 -6.10 21.26 15.44
N PRO A 156 -5.44 21.71 16.52
CA PRO A 156 -4.27 22.60 16.45
C PRO A 156 -3.14 22.11 15.51
N SER A 157 -2.97 20.79 15.37
CA SER A 157 -1.97 20.17 14.49
C SER A 157 -2.28 20.28 12.98
N LEU A 158 -3.52 20.59 12.62
CA LEU A 158 -3.99 20.69 11.23
C LEU A 158 -4.35 22.13 10.84
N GLN A 159 -4.12 23.11 11.72
CA GLN A 159 -4.34 24.50 11.39
C GLN A 159 -3.28 25.01 10.40
N PRO A 160 -3.69 25.82 9.40
CA PRO A 160 -2.75 26.40 8.46
C PRO A 160 -1.75 27.30 9.20
N PRO A 161 -0.48 27.38 8.76
CA PRO A 161 0.49 28.26 9.37
C PRO A 161 0.03 29.73 9.26
N PRO A 162 0.27 30.57 10.29
CA PRO A 162 -0.09 31.97 10.23
C PRO A 162 0.66 32.70 9.10
N PRO A 163 0.10 33.78 8.53
CA PRO A 163 0.79 34.60 7.53
C PRO A 163 2.09 35.15 8.13
N GLY A 164 3.23 34.58 7.72
CA GLY A 164 4.55 34.81 8.32
C GLY A 164 5.27 33.54 8.80
N GLY A 165 4.62 32.38 8.77
CA GLY A 165 5.21 31.08 9.12
C GLY A 165 5.40 30.87 10.63
N TRP A 166 5.69 29.63 11.03
CA TRP A 166 6.08 29.32 12.40
C TRP A 166 7.54 29.74 12.62
N LYS A 167 7.82 30.60 13.59
CA LYS A 167 9.18 30.90 14.01
C LYS A 167 9.75 29.71 14.76
N ILE A 168 10.37 28.77 14.04
CA ILE A 168 11.04 27.61 14.63
C ILE A 168 12.41 28.07 15.15
N ASN A 169 12.61 28.08 16.46
CA ASN A 169 13.94 28.17 17.05
C ASN A 169 14.65 26.83 16.85
N MET A 170 15.87 26.85 16.28
CA MET A 170 16.64 25.67 15.85
C MET A 170 17.04 24.68 16.99
N ASN A 171 16.62 24.90 18.23
CA ASN A 171 17.09 24.15 19.40
C ASN A 171 15.98 23.34 20.10
N THR A 172 14.95 22.91 19.39
CA THR A 172 13.93 22.03 19.99
C THR A 172 14.42 20.59 19.88
N GLU A 173 15.14 20.12 20.90
CA GLU A 173 15.45 18.70 21.08
C GLU A 173 14.16 17.97 21.45
N TRP A 174 13.79 16.95 20.67
CA TRP A 174 12.67 16.09 20.99
C TRP A 174 13.12 15.13 22.09
N GLY A 175 12.49 15.21 23.27
CA GLY A 175 12.76 14.35 24.43
C GLY A 175 12.27 12.92 24.26
#